data_AF-A0A7S3IIA1-F1
#
_entry.id   AF-A0A7S3IIA1-F1
#
_cell.length_a   1.000
_cell.length_b   1.000
_cell.length_c   1.000
_cell.angle_alpha   90.00
_cell.angle_beta   90.00
_cell.angle_gamma   90.00
#
_symmetry.space_group_name_H-M   'P 1'
#
loop_
_entity.id
_entity.type
_entity.pdbx_description
1 polymer ?
#
loop_
_entity_poly.entity_id
_entity_poly.type
_entity_poly.pdbx_seq_one_letter_code
_entity_poly.pdbx_strand_id
1 'polypeptide(L)'
;MKSLRKLWEKQAQCPCTYEEMQLFHQRMWIPYIKTMVDPLFKNKGSMDIDLGMNDSISTKIVKADLNGSRLKVVNAMNADLIGIKGYVLKETQRTFVIITESNTPKTITKQGAVFQ
;
A
#
# COMPACT_ATOMS: atom_id res chain seq x y z
N MET A 1 31.31 -3.35 -16.80
CA MET A 1 29.84 -3.51 -16.90
C MET A 1 29.25 -4.79 -16.29
N LYS A 2 29.95 -5.93 -16.25
CA LYS A 2 29.41 -7.18 -15.67
C LYS A 2 29.18 -7.15 -14.13
N SER A 3 29.88 -6.29 -13.38
CA SER A 3 29.75 -6.23 -11.91
C SER A 3 28.50 -5.48 -11.43
N LEU A 4 28.08 -4.41 -12.12
CA LEU A 4 26.87 -3.65 -11.77
C LEU A 4 25.59 -4.46 -11.99
N ARG A 5 25.56 -5.31 -13.03
CA ARG A 5 24.42 -6.17 -13.34
C ARG A 5 24.18 -7.21 -12.23
N LYS A 6 25.25 -7.82 -11.70
CA LYS A 6 25.19 -8.73 -10.56
C LYS A 6 24.80 -8.05 -9.24
N LEU A 7 25.19 -6.79 -9.06
CA LEU A 7 24.77 -5.98 -7.90
C LEU A 7 23.27 -5.66 -7.98
N TRP A 8 22.76 -5.30 -9.16
CA TRP A 8 21.33 -5.10 -9.38
C TRP A 8 20.52 -6.40 -9.28
N GLU A 9 21.03 -7.53 -9.77
CA GLU A 9 20.38 -8.84 -9.61
C GLU A 9 20.26 -9.25 -8.13
N LYS A 10 21.31 -9.01 -7.32
CA LYS A 10 21.24 -9.23 -5.86
C LYS A 10 20.31 -8.25 -5.13
N GLN A 11 20.19 -7.03 -5.63
CA GLN A 11 19.40 -5.97 -4.99
C GLN A 11 17.94 -5.94 -5.48
N ALA A 12 17.64 -6.59 -6.60
CA ALA A 12 16.31 -6.74 -7.18
C ALA A 12 15.55 -7.99 -6.70
N GLN A 13 16.21 -8.86 -5.93
CA GLN A 13 15.56 -10.03 -5.38
C GLN A 13 14.60 -9.59 -4.25
N CYS A 14 13.30 -9.71 -4.51
CA CYS A 14 12.31 -9.51 -3.46
C CYS A 14 12.56 -10.52 -2.33
N PRO A 15 12.58 -10.11 -1.06
CA PRO A 15 12.76 -11.04 0.07
C PRO A 15 11.55 -11.96 0.28
N CYS A 16 10.43 -11.70 -0.36
CA CYS A 16 9.18 -12.46 -0.25
C CYS A 16 8.43 -12.53 -1.58
N THR A 17 7.51 -13.48 -1.68
CA THR A 17 6.61 -13.66 -2.80
C THR A 17 5.33 -12.85 -2.65
N TYR A 18 4.58 -12.71 -3.74
CA TYR A 18 3.27 -12.07 -3.76
C TYR A 18 2.28 -12.80 -2.85
N GLU A 19 2.33 -14.13 -2.82
CA GLU A 19 1.47 -14.97 -1.98
C GLU A 19 1.77 -14.78 -0.49
N GLU A 20 3.05 -14.73 -0.11
CA GLU A 20 3.45 -14.42 1.27
C GLU A 20 2.97 -13.04 1.71
N MET A 21 3.08 -12.04 0.83
CA MET A 21 2.56 -10.69 1.11
C MET A 21 1.04 -10.64 1.18
N GLN A 22 0.34 -11.44 0.36
CA GLN A 22 -1.10 -11.59 0.44
C GLN A 22 -1.53 -12.20 1.78
N LEU A 23 -0.81 -13.22 2.26
CA LEU A 23 -1.05 -13.80 3.58
C LEU A 23 -0.79 -12.80 4.70
N PHE A 24 0.32 -12.05 4.62
CA PHE A 24 0.62 -10.98 5.57
C PHE A 24 -0.49 -9.91 5.60
N HIS A 25 -0.94 -9.46 4.43
CA HIS A 25 -2.03 -8.50 4.29
C HIS A 25 -3.30 -9.00 5.00
N GLN A 26 -3.69 -10.25 4.74
CA GLN A 26 -4.91 -10.84 5.32
C GLN A 26 -4.81 -11.08 6.83
N ARG A 27 -3.64 -11.54 7.31
CA ARG A 27 -3.45 -11.99 8.70
C ARG A 27 -3.03 -10.87 9.65
N MET A 28 -2.37 -9.83 9.15
CA MET A 28 -1.79 -8.77 9.99
C MET A 28 -2.37 -7.41 9.65
N TRP A 29 -2.26 -6.97 8.39
CA TRP A 29 -2.60 -5.60 8.02
C TRP A 29 -4.12 -5.34 8.12
N ILE A 30 -4.96 -6.23 7.60
CA ILE A 30 -6.42 -6.08 7.70
C ILE A 30 -6.88 -6.01 9.17
N PRO A 31 -6.51 -6.95 10.07
CA PRO A 31 -6.86 -6.86 11.48
C PRO A 31 -6.34 -5.57 12.14
N TYR A 32 -5.11 -5.15 11.84
CA TYR A 32 -4.52 -3.92 12.36
C TYR A 32 -5.33 -2.67 11.98
N ILE A 33 -5.73 -2.53 10.72
CA ILE A 33 -6.56 -1.40 10.29
C ILE A 33 -7.96 -1.50 10.92
N LYS A 34 -8.55 -2.69 10.96
CA LYS A 34 -9.87 -2.90 11.60
C LYS A 34 -9.85 -2.46 13.06
N THR A 35 -8.85 -2.82 13.85
CA THR A 35 -8.79 -2.38 15.26
C THR A 35 -8.72 -0.86 15.41
N MET A 36 -8.10 -0.16 14.45
CA MET A 36 -8.06 1.31 14.44
C MET A 36 -9.38 1.95 14.02
N VAL A 37 -10.08 1.39 13.03
CA VAL A 37 -11.24 2.04 12.39
C VAL A 37 -12.58 1.52 12.93
N ASP A 38 -12.70 0.25 13.34
CA ASP A 38 -13.94 -0.35 13.88
C ASP A 38 -14.58 0.43 15.05
N PRO A 39 -13.83 1.02 16.00
CA PRO A 39 -14.43 1.83 17.06
C PRO A 39 -15.19 3.05 16.53
N LEU A 40 -14.86 3.55 15.34
CA LEU A 40 -15.60 4.65 14.72
C LEU A 40 -16.99 4.19 14.29
N PHE A 41 -17.13 2.94 13.82
CA PHE A 41 -18.39 2.39 13.31
C PHE A 41 -19.30 1.80 14.41
N LYS A 42 -18.73 1.32 15.52
CA LYS A 42 -19.51 0.71 16.62
C LYS A 42 -20.21 1.73 17.54
N ASN A 43 -19.79 3.00 17.49
CA ASN A 43 -20.26 4.05 18.40
C ASN A 43 -21.55 4.77 17.95
N LYS A 44 -22.23 4.34 16.88
CA LYS A 44 -23.50 4.96 16.47
C LYS A 44 -24.59 3.94 16.12
N GLY A 45 -25.68 3.98 16.87
CA GLY A 45 -27.01 3.78 16.31
C GLY A 45 -27.39 5.01 15.48
N SER A 46 -28.00 4.77 14.31
CA SER A 46 -28.77 5.72 13.48
C SER A 46 -28.13 7.04 12.99
N MET A 47 -27.96 7.10 11.66
CA MET A 47 -28.43 8.18 10.75
C MET A 47 -27.70 9.52 10.54
N ASP A 48 -26.54 9.81 11.13
CA ASP A 48 -25.72 10.96 10.67
C ASP A 48 -24.35 10.51 10.19
N ILE A 49 -24.30 10.08 8.92
CA ILE A 49 -23.09 9.86 8.12
C ILE A 49 -22.87 11.13 7.31
N ASP A 50 -22.32 12.18 7.90
CA ASP A 50 -21.95 13.34 7.08
C ASP A 50 -20.73 14.06 7.67
N LEU A 51 -19.70 14.18 6.82
CA LEU A 51 -18.45 14.94 7.01
C LEU A 51 -17.47 14.48 8.11
N GLY A 52 -17.83 14.47 9.39
CA GLY A 52 -16.85 14.29 10.50
C GLY A 52 -16.24 12.88 10.61
N MET A 53 -16.93 11.86 10.08
CA MET A 53 -16.47 10.48 10.07
C MET A 53 -15.31 10.27 9.08
N ASN A 54 -15.41 10.88 7.90
CA ASN A 54 -14.40 10.76 6.85
C ASN A 54 -13.08 11.41 7.30
N ASP A 55 -13.14 12.54 8.00
CA ASP A 55 -11.96 13.21 8.55
C ASP A 55 -11.30 12.38 9.66
N SER A 56 -12.11 11.75 10.51
CA SER A 56 -11.62 10.86 11.58
C SER A 56 -10.94 9.61 11.02
N ILE A 57 -11.51 9.01 9.97
CA ILE A 57 -10.91 7.87 9.25
C ILE A 57 -9.62 8.32 8.57
N SER A 58 -9.67 9.43 7.81
CA SER A 58 -8.52 9.97 7.08
C SER A 58 -7.35 10.27 8.01
N THR A 59 -7.61 10.87 9.18
CA THR A 59 -6.58 11.17 10.18
C THR A 59 -5.91 9.92 10.74
N LYS A 60 -6.67 8.83 10.93
CA LYS A 60 -6.11 7.56 11.38
C LYS A 60 -5.28 6.88 10.29
N ILE A 61 -5.78 6.85 9.06
CA ILE A 61 -5.10 6.24 7.92
C ILE A 61 -3.78 6.96 7.60
N VAL A 62 -3.75 8.30 7.64
CA VAL A 62 -2.52 9.08 7.41
C VAL A 62 -1.40 8.75 8.41
N LYS A 63 -1.76 8.31 9.62
CA LYS A 63 -0.81 7.93 10.68
C LYS A 63 -0.54 6.42 10.72
N ALA A 64 -1.27 5.63 9.97
CA ALA A 64 -1.14 4.18 9.95
C ALA A 64 0.10 3.75 9.15
N ASP A 65 0.64 2.58 9.48
CA ASP A 65 1.65 1.94 8.65
C ASP A 65 0.97 1.31 7.40
N LEU A 66 1.42 1.71 6.21
CA LEU A 66 0.92 1.20 4.93
C LEU A 66 1.75 0.03 4.39
N ASN A 67 2.79 -0.43 5.08
CA ASN A 67 3.52 -1.65 4.72
C ASN A 67 2.59 -2.87 4.82
N GLY A 68 2.50 -3.65 3.74
CA GLY A 68 1.54 -4.75 3.60
C GLY A 68 0.11 -4.33 3.22
N SER A 69 -0.15 -3.04 3.00
CA SER A 69 -1.37 -2.59 2.34
C SER A 69 -1.38 -3.04 0.88
N ARG A 70 -2.57 -3.23 0.32
CA ARG A 70 -2.76 -3.42 -1.12
C ARG A 70 -3.02 -2.06 -1.74
N LEU A 71 -2.30 -1.72 -2.80
CA LEU A 71 -2.46 -0.46 -3.51
C LEU A 71 -2.65 -0.69 -5.01
N LYS A 72 -3.40 0.20 -5.64
CA LYS A 72 -3.50 0.36 -7.10
C LYS A 72 -3.32 1.83 -7.48
N VAL A 73 -2.50 2.09 -8.48
CA VAL A 73 -2.39 3.42 -9.09
C VAL A 73 -3.62 3.67 -9.94
N VAL A 74 -4.43 4.67 -9.59
CA VAL A 74 -5.65 5.04 -10.32
C VAL A 74 -5.45 6.28 -11.19
N ASN A 75 -4.46 7.12 -10.86
CA ASN A 75 -4.03 8.25 -11.67
C ASN A 75 -2.55 8.51 -11.44
N ALA A 76 -1.82 8.98 -12.46
CA ALA A 76 -0.43 9.37 -12.35
C ALA A 76 -0.03 10.33 -13.46
N MET A 77 0.93 11.23 -13.18
CA MET A 77 1.56 12.05 -14.24
C MET A 77 2.23 11.20 -15.32
N ASN A 78 2.79 10.04 -14.94
CA ASN A 78 3.26 9.04 -15.89
C ASN A 78 2.15 7.99 -16.11
N ALA A 79 1.56 8.01 -17.30
CA ALA A 79 0.46 7.13 -17.67
C ALA A 79 0.82 5.63 -17.57
N ASP A 80 2.08 5.25 -17.77
CA ASP A 80 2.54 3.86 -17.67
C ASP A 80 2.44 3.29 -16.25
N LEU A 81 2.31 4.15 -15.24
CA LEU A 81 2.12 3.73 -13.85
C LEU A 81 0.65 3.38 -13.56
N ILE A 82 -0.30 3.89 -14.36
CA ILE A 82 -1.73 3.70 -14.11
C ILE A 82 -2.10 2.23 -14.27
N GLY A 83 -2.85 1.69 -13.32
CA GLY A 83 -3.27 0.29 -13.29
C GLY A 83 -2.26 -0.66 -12.63
N ILE A 84 -1.03 -0.22 -12.36
CA ILE A 84 -0.10 -1.00 -11.55
C ILE A 84 -0.72 -1.23 -10.16
N LYS A 85 -0.77 -2.49 -9.74
CA LYS A 85 -1.35 -2.93 -8.47
C LYS A 85 -0.45 -3.95 -7.78
N GLY A 86 -0.52 -4.01 -6.46
CA GLY A 86 0.24 -4.97 -5.67
C GLY A 86 0.20 -4.69 -4.18
N TYR A 87 1.07 -5.36 -3.42
CA TYR A 87 1.21 -5.14 -1.99
C TYR A 87 2.46 -4.33 -1.68
N VAL A 88 2.35 -3.37 -0.76
CA VAL A 88 3.48 -2.53 -0.34
C VAL A 88 4.49 -3.38 0.43
N LEU A 89 5.70 -3.49 -0.11
CA LEU A 89 6.85 -4.07 0.57
C LEU A 89 7.54 -3.05 1.48
N LYS A 90 7.63 -1.81 0.98
CA LYS A 90 8.31 -0.72 1.67
C LYS A 90 7.70 0.61 1.28
N GLU A 91 7.23 1.32 2.28
CA GLU A 91 6.93 2.73 2.20
C GLU A 91 8.17 3.59 2.46
N THR A 92 8.38 4.61 1.63
CA THR A 92 9.35 5.68 1.91
C THR A 92 8.66 7.04 1.81
N GLN A 93 9.38 8.12 2.08
CA GLN A 93 8.84 9.47 1.97
C GLN A 93 8.29 9.78 0.57
N ARG A 94 8.94 9.30 -0.50
CA ARG A 94 8.62 9.68 -1.89
C ARG A 94 8.10 8.54 -2.75
N THR A 95 8.25 7.29 -2.31
CA THR A 95 7.91 6.13 -3.13
C THR A 95 7.21 5.05 -2.32
N PHE A 96 6.46 4.22 -3.04
CA PHE A 96 6.07 2.90 -2.59
C PHE A 96 6.84 1.87 -3.40
N VAL A 97 7.47 0.90 -2.73
CA VAL A 97 7.94 -0.32 -3.37
C VAL A 97 6.86 -1.37 -3.17
N ILE A 98 6.31 -1.89 -4.26
CA ILE A 98 5.25 -2.91 -4.22
C ILE A 98 5.72 -4.22 -4.86
N ILE A 99 5.16 -5.35 -4.44
CA ILE A 99 5.24 -6.61 -5.18
C ILE A 99 3.99 -6.80 -6.04
N THR A 100 4.20 -7.08 -7.31
CA THR A 100 3.14 -7.37 -8.28
C THR A 100 2.84 -8.87 -8.35
N GLU A 101 1.73 -9.24 -8.99
CA GLU A 101 1.33 -10.65 -9.18
C GLU A 101 2.41 -11.49 -9.89
N SER A 102 3.29 -10.86 -10.68
CA SER A 102 4.44 -11.51 -11.33
C SER A 102 5.66 -11.69 -10.41
N ASN A 103 5.49 -11.61 -9.09
CA ASN A 103 6.57 -11.64 -8.09
C ASN A 103 7.69 -10.61 -8.34
N THR A 104 7.36 -9.51 -9.03
CA THR A 104 8.34 -8.50 -9.42
C THR A 104 8.14 -7.24 -8.57
N PRO A 105 9.18 -6.77 -7.85
CA PRO A 105 9.14 -5.48 -7.18
C PRO A 105 9.03 -4.33 -8.18
N LYS A 106 8.19 -3.34 -7.87
CA LYS A 106 8.10 -2.08 -8.61
C LYS A 106 8.16 -0.90 -7.64
N THR A 107 8.99 0.07 -7.96
CA THR A 107 9.07 1.34 -7.25
C THR A 107 8.18 2.36 -7.94
N ILE A 108 7.20 2.89 -7.22
CA ILE A 108 6.21 3.85 -7.72
C ILE A 108 6.40 5.18 -6.99
N THR A 109 6.47 6.29 -7.73
CA THR A 109 6.58 7.62 -7.15
C THR A 109 5.24 8.08 -6.59
N LYS A 110 5.23 8.63 -5.37
CA LYS A 110 4.05 9.26 -4.78
C LYS A 110 3.73 10.60 -5.44
N GLN A 111 4.75 11.30 -5.94
CA GLN A 111 4.57 12.60 -6.58
C GLN A 111 3.71 12.48 -7.84
N GLY A 112 2.60 13.21 -7.86
CA GLY A 112 1.69 13.24 -9.00
C GLY A 112 0.94 11.92 -9.24
N ALA A 113 0.90 11.02 -8.26
CA ALA A 113 0.16 9.75 -8.32
C ALA A 113 -0.96 9.71 -7.28
N VAL A 114 -2.08 9.10 -7.65
CA VAL A 114 -3.24 8.82 -6.79
C VAL A 114 -3.38 7.31 -6.65
N PHE A 115 -3.59 6.86 -5.41
CA PHE A 115 -3.68 5.45 -5.05
C PHE A 115 -5.05 5.12 -4.46
N GLN A 116 -5.47 3.86 -4.64
CA GLN A 116 -6.64 3.25 -4.03
C GLN A 116 -6.25 1.92 -3.37
#